data_AF-A0AAD4C0D2-F1
#
_entry.id   AF-A0AAD4C0D2-F1
#
_cell.length_a   1.000
_cell.length_b   1.000
_cell.length_c   1.000
_cell.angle_alpha   90.00
_cell.angle_beta   90.00
_cell.angle_gamma   90.00
#
_symmetry.space_group_name_H-M   'P 1'
#
loop_
_entity.id
_entity.type
_entity.pdbx_description
1 polymer ?
#
loop_
_entity_poly.entity_id
_entity_poly.type
_entity_poly.pdbx_seq_one_letter_code
_entity_poly.pdbx_strand_id
1 'polypeptide(L)'
;GADSARADDASTLKGEVIYWVAANSERIDLQLSPRSKRDRGLSHNLTGQLLCPVDYDWTDMRTSIREYDPDFRVTAFSWPRFLYKGDTYNLNEPSKGLFQSDILVKSFKCIFTSPSSARRHDGGDEAIHFKGPNPRHRSHVAALLRMKSVHPRAIAYIAVQVRFALSCADSWALEDEDFNYETFYYNIVDYFEAPGSPEKAFEIKTLLLWWN
;
A
#
# COMPACT_ATOMS: atom_id res chain seq x y z
N GLY A 1 -8.20 -20.89 5.48
CA GLY A 1 -9.10 -20.05 6.30
C GLY A 1 -8.73 -18.59 6.13
N ALA A 2 -7.76 -18.10 6.91
CA ALA A 2 -7.20 -16.75 6.74
C ALA A 2 -6.11 -16.70 5.65
N ASP A 3 -5.25 -17.72 5.57
CA ASP A 3 -4.18 -17.77 4.55
C ASP A 3 -4.72 -17.78 3.12
N SER A 4 -5.83 -18.48 2.89
CA SER A 4 -6.50 -18.56 1.59
C SER A 4 -7.03 -17.19 1.15
N ALA A 5 -7.73 -16.48 2.05
CA ALA A 5 -8.27 -15.14 1.75
C ALA A 5 -7.15 -14.13 1.44
N ARG A 6 -6.06 -14.18 2.22
CA ARG A 6 -4.90 -13.34 2.01
C ARG A 6 -4.17 -13.64 0.69
N ALA A 7 -4.05 -14.91 0.32
CA ALA A 7 -3.48 -15.30 -0.97
C ALA A 7 -4.33 -14.77 -2.14
N ASP A 8 -5.66 -14.82 -2.02
CA ASP A 8 -6.60 -14.28 -3.01
C ASP A 8 -6.50 -12.75 -3.13
N ASP A 9 -6.37 -12.05 -2.00
CA ASP A 9 -6.17 -10.59 -1.95
C ASP A 9 -4.84 -10.20 -2.59
N ALA A 10 -3.76 -10.88 -2.22
CA ALA A 10 -2.43 -10.67 -2.79
C ALA A 10 -2.41 -10.92 -4.31
N SER A 11 -3.08 -11.98 -4.77
CA SER A 11 -3.23 -12.27 -6.20
C SER A 11 -4.01 -11.17 -6.93
N THR A 12 -5.03 -10.61 -6.30
CA THR A 12 -5.83 -9.51 -6.88
C THR A 12 -4.98 -8.24 -6.99
N LEU A 13 -4.33 -7.83 -5.91
CA LEU A 13 -3.56 -6.58 -5.87
C LEU A 13 -2.29 -6.62 -6.70
N LYS A 14 -1.70 -7.81 -6.90
CA LYS A 14 -0.46 -7.99 -7.68
C LYS A 14 -0.52 -7.29 -9.04
N GLY A 15 -1.64 -7.36 -9.76
CA GLY A 15 -1.81 -6.68 -11.05
C GLY A 15 -2.21 -5.21 -10.91
N GLU A 16 -3.26 -4.96 -10.12
CA GLU A 16 -3.90 -3.64 -10.00
C GLU A 16 -2.93 -2.56 -9.50
N VAL A 17 -2.07 -2.87 -8.54
CA VAL A 17 -1.09 -1.92 -7.99
C VAL A 17 -0.15 -1.39 -9.07
N ILE A 18 0.28 -2.24 -10.01
CA ILE A 18 1.17 -1.81 -11.11
C ILE A 18 0.44 -0.87 -12.05
N TYR A 19 -0.83 -1.13 -12.35
CA TYR A 19 -1.63 -0.21 -13.17
C TYR A 19 -1.84 1.15 -12.48
N TRP A 20 -1.96 1.20 -11.16
CA TRP A 20 -2.10 2.47 -10.44
C TRP A 20 -0.79 3.24 -10.35
N VAL A 21 0.32 2.55 -10.07
CA VAL A 21 1.66 3.16 -10.09
C VAL A 21 1.98 3.71 -11.47
N ALA A 22 1.64 2.96 -12.52
CA ALA A 22 1.75 3.35 -13.91
C ALA A 22 0.97 4.62 -14.25
N ALA A 23 -0.31 4.67 -13.87
CA ALA A 23 -1.19 5.79 -14.20
C ALA A 23 -0.79 7.09 -13.49
N ASN A 24 -0.20 6.99 -12.29
CA ASN A 24 0.25 8.15 -11.53
C ASN A 24 1.66 8.63 -11.92
N SER A 25 2.43 7.84 -12.68
CA SER A 25 3.71 8.27 -13.20
C SER A 25 3.54 8.94 -14.55
N GLU A 26 3.87 10.24 -14.66
CA GLU A 26 4.06 10.93 -15.95
C GLU A 26 5.23 10.33 -16.79
N ARG A 27 5.90 9.30 -16.27
CA ARG A 27 7.12 8.72 -16.81
C ARG A 27 6.79 7.45 -17.59
N ILE A 28 6.87 7.60 -18.91
CA ILE A 28 6.85 6.54 -19.92
C ILE A 28 8.08 5.65 -19.72
N ASP A 29 8.05 4.73 -18.75
CA ASP A 29 8.94 3.57 -18.72
C ASP A 29 8.32 2.43 -17.92
N LEU A 30 7.15 1.96 -18.37
CA LEU A 30 6.45 0.86 -17.73
C LEU A 30 6.80 -0.46 -18.40
N GLN A 31 8.01 -0.94 -18.12
CA GLN A 31 8.36 -2.35 -18.32
C GLN A 31 8.01 -3.22 -17.10
N LEU A 32 7.17 -2.72 -16.16
CA LEU A 32 6.67 -3.54 -15.06
C LEU A 32 5.56 -4.47 -15.54
N SER A 33 5.83 -5.77 -15.51
CA SER A 33 4.81 -6.75 -15.80
C SER A 33 3.77 -6.79 -14.67
N PRO A 34 2.46 -6.66 -14.97
CA PRO A 34 1.41 -6.86 -13.96
C PRO A 34 1.31 -8.33 -13.52
N ARG A 35 1.87 -9.27 -14.30
CA ARG A 35 1.82 -10.72 -14.05
C ARG A 35 3.04 -11.26 -13.31
N SER A 36 4.15 -10.53 -13.31
CA SER A 36 5.41 -10.93 -12.66
C SER A 36 5.82 -9.91 -11.60
N LYS A 37 6.37 -10.38 -10.48
CA LYS A 37 6.97 -9.50 -9.47
C LYS A 37 8.49 -9.38 -9.60
N ARG A 38 9.12 -10.18 -10.46
CA ARG A 38 10.58 -10.26 -10.64
C ARG A 38 11.26 -8.90 -10.77
N ASP A 39 10.68 -8.01 -11.57
CA ASP A 39 11.28 -6.71 -11.89
C ASP A 39 10.74 -5.57 -11.00
N ARG A 40 10.17 -5.87 -9.84
CA ARG A 40 9.64 -4.91 -8.85
C ARG A 40 10.59 -4.77 -7.66
N GLY A 41 10.09 -4.24 -6.54
CA GLY A 41 10.86 -4.09 -5.30
C GLY A 41 11.90 -2.98 -5.39
N LEU A 42 12.93 -3.08 -4.55
CA LEU A 42 14.03 -2.12 -4.45
C LEU A 42 14.92 -2.11 -5.71
N SER A 43 14.95 -3.20 -6.48
CA SER A 43 15.73 -3.27 -7.72
C SER A 43 15.20 -2.35 -8.83
N HIS A 44 13.92 -1.96 -8.78
CA HIS A 44 13.29 -1.11 -9.80
C HIS A 44 13.05 0.31 -9.28
N ASN A 45 13.25 1.33 -10.12
CA ASN A 45 13.22 2.73 -9.68
C ASN A 45 11.85 3.18 -9.13
N LEU A 46 10.74 2.86 -9.80
CA LEU A 46 9.40 3.30 -9.37
C LEU A 46 8.97 2.63 -8.06
N THR A 47 8.94 1.29 -8.03
CA THR A 47 8.56 0.53 -6.83
C THR A 47 9.56 0.72 -5.70
N GLY A 48 10.85 0.85 -6.01
CA GLY A 48 11.89 1.12 -5.01
C GLY A 48 11.71 2.48 -4.36
N GLN A 49 11.38 3.53 -5.12
CA GLN A 49 11.07 4.84 -4.55
C GLN A 49 9.86 4.80 -3.61
N LEU A 50 8.81 4.07 -3.98
CA LEU A 50 7.61 3.88 -3.16
C LEU A 50 7.88 3.10 -1.87
N LEU A 51 8.75 2.09 -1.94
CA LEU A 51 9.16 1.26 -0.81
C LEU A 51 10.23 1.93 0.06
N CYS A 52 10.94 2.92 -0.47
CA CYS A 52 12.01 3.62 0.22
C CYS A 52 11.45 4.28 1.50
N PRO A 53 12.10 4.06 2.66
CA PRO A 53 11.85 4.82 3.88
C PRO A 53 11.89 6.33 3.62
N VAL A 54 11.00 7.06 4.29
CA VAL A 54 10.97 8.53 4.17
C VAL A 54 12.27 9.20 4.63
N ASP A 55 13.05 8.51 5.47
CA ASP A 55 14.33 8.96 6.03
C ASP A 55 15.46 9.01 4.99
N TYR A 56 15.31 8.35 3.84
CA TYR A 56 16.35 8.28 2.81
C TYR A 56 15.91 8.96 1.52
N ASP A 57 16.78 9.80 0.93
CA ASP A 57 16.57 10.23 -0.45
C ASP A 57 16.82 9.05 -1.40
N TRP A 58 15.79 8.65 -2.13
CA TRP A 58 15.89 7.53 -3.07
C TRP A 58 16.91 7.78 -4.19
N THR A 59 17.03 9.03 -4.67
CA THR A 59 17.93 9.39 -5.77
C THR A 59 19.38 9.15 -5.36
N ASP A 60 19.71 9.54 -4.13
CA ASP A 60 21.06 9.46 -3.59
C ASP A 60 21.39 8.07 -3.06
N MET A 61 20.44 7.42 -2.36
CA MET A 61 20.70 6.21 -1.57
C MET A 61 20.29 4.91 -2.26
N ARG A 62 19.66 4.95 -3.45
CA ARG A 62 19.21 3.72 -4.15
C ARG A 62 20.29 2.66 -4.34
N THR A 63 21.54 3.06 -4.57
CA THR A 63 22.64 2.10 -4.79
C THR A 63 22.95 1.37 -3.48
N SER A 64 23.19 2.11 -2.40
CA SER A 64 23.46 1.54 -1.08
C SER A 64 22.30 0.67 -0.58
N ILE A 65 21.05 1.10 -0.79
CA ILE A 65 19.86 0.31 -0.45
C ILE A 65 19.83 -1.01 -1.23
N ARG A 66 20.15 -0.99 -2.53
CA ARG A 66 20.16 -2.20 -3.39
C ARG A 66 21.31 -3.15 -3.09
N GLU A 67 22.40 -2.63 -2.55
CA GLU A 67 23.58 -3.40 -2.13
C GLU A 67 23.47 -3.90 -0.68
N TYR A 68 22.33 -3.65 -0.01
CA TYR A 68 22.08 -4.03 1.38
C TYR A 68 23.12 -3.45 2.35
N ASP A 69 23.53 -2.21 2.10
CA ASP A 69 24.42 -1.48 3.01
C ASP A 69 23.79 -1.43 4.42
N PRO A 70 24.53 -1.86 5.48
CA PRO A 70 24.00 -1.87 6.83
C PRO A 70 23.54 -0.50 7.35
N ASP A 71 24.04 0.60 6.78
CA ASP A 71 23.64 1.96 7.17
C ASP A 71 22.35 2.43 6.46
N PHE A 72 21.90 1.73 5.41
CA PHE A 72 20.75 2.10 4.59
C PHE A 72 19.68 1.00 4.51
N ARG A 73 19.45 0.32 5.64
CA ARG A 73 18.47 -0.77 5.73
C ARG A 73 17.03 -0.26 5.59
N VAL A 74 16.23 -1.01 4.83
CA VAL A 74 14.78 -0.80 4.70
C VAL A 74 14.06 -1.71 5.67
N THR A 75 13.72 -1.18 6.85
CA THR A 75 13.09 -1.95 7.94
C THR A 75 11.64 -1.53 8.19
N ALA A 76 10.93 -2.28 9.03
CA ALA A 76 9.56 -1.96 9.44
C ALA A 76 9.44 -0.76 10.39
N PHE A 77 10.57 -0.22 10.88
CA PHE A 77 10.61 0.87 11.86
C PHE A 77 10.59 2.27 11.23
N SER A 78 10.70 2.36 9.91
CA SER A 78 10.57 3.60 9.16
C SER A 78 9.45 3.50 8.14
N TRP A 79 8.71 4.60 7.95
CA TRP A 79 7.57 4.60 7.05
C TRP A 79 8.00 4.60 5.57
N PRO A 80 7.50 3.67 4.74
CA PRO A 80 7.70 3.74 3.30
C PRO A 80 6.86 4.86 2.68
N ARG A 81 7.38 5.50 1.60
CA ARG A 81 6.72 6.64 0.93
C ARG A 81 5.31 6.36 0.45
N PHE A 82 5.01 5.13 0.01
CA PHE A 82 3.67 4.80 -0.49
C PHE A 82 2.55 4.98 0.53
N LEU A 83 2.86 5.17 1.83
CA LEU A 83 1.85 5.50 2.85
C LEU A 83 1.38 6.95 2.76
N TYR A 84 2.18 7.85 2.17
CA TYR A 84 1.94 9.28 2.17
C TYR A 84 1.13 9.73 0.96
N LYS A 85 0.28 10.74 1.15
CA LYS A 85 -0.43 11.42 0.07
C LYS A 85 0.57 11.97 -0.95
N GLY A 86 0.44 11.53 -2.21
CA GLY A 86 1.34 11.94 -3.30
C GLY A 86 2.79 11.52 -3.07
N ASP A 87 3.02 10.44 -2.31
CA ASP A 87 4.35 9.87 -2.02
C ASP A 87 5.34 10.89 -1.41
N THR A 88 4.79 11.95 -0.79
CA THR A 88 5.55 13.12 -0.34
C THR A 88 5.59 13.18 1.19
N TYR A 89 6.80 13.23 1.74
CA TYR A 89 7.06 13.39 3.16
C TYR A 89 7.43 14.83 3.49
N ASN A 90 6.87 15.38 4.57
CA ASN A 90 7.21 16.72 5.07
C ASN A 90 7.95 16.60 6.41
N LEU A 91 9.24 16.97 6.42
CA LEU A 91 10.07 16.92 7.62
C LEU A 91 9.54 17.78 8.78
N ASN A 92 8.89 18.91 8.46
CA ASN A 92 8.35 19.83 9.47
C ASN A 92 6.99 19.37 10.00
N GLU A 93 6.29 18.51 9.26
CA GLU A 93 5.00 17.94 9.65
C GLU A 93 4.96 16.44 9.31
N PRO A 94 5.66 15.57 10.06
CA PRO A 94 5.84 14.15 9.69
C PRO A 94 4.54 13.35 9.54
N SER A 95 3.45 13.76 10.18
CA SER A 95 2.15 13.08 10.07
C SER A 95 1.33 13.53 8.87
N LYS A 96 1.75 14.59 8.16
CA LYS A 96 0.99 15.19 7.06
C LYS A 96 0.87 14.22 5.89
N GLY A 97 -0.36 13.84 5.56
CA GLY A 97 -0.62 12.92 4.46
C GLY A 97 -0.31 11.45 4.77
N LEU A 98 0.18 11.12 5.95
CA LEU A 98 0.48 9.74 6.35
C LEU A 98 -0.81 8.91 6.40
N PHE A 99 -0.78 7.72 5.78
CA PHE A 99 -1.93 6.84 5.53
C PHE A 99 -3.03 7.45 4.64
N GLN A 100 -2.71 8.44 3.81
CA GLN A 100 -3.67 9.09 2.90
C GLN A 100 -3.25 8.98 1.43
N SER A 101 -2.43 7.99 1.07
CA SER A 101 -2.03 7.76 -0.31
C SER A 101 -3.18 7.17 -1.15
N ASP A 102 -3.18 7.52 -2.43
CA ASP A 102 -4.16 7.03 -3.41
C ASP A 102 -4.08 5.50 -3.56
N ILE A 103 -2.87 4.93 -3.54
CA ILE A 103 -2.67 3.48 -3.62
C ILE A 103 -3.28 2.72 -2.44
N LEU A 104 -3.24 3.28 -1.21
CA LEU A 104 -3.90 2.68 -0.05
C LEU A 104 -5.42 2.70 -0.22
N VAL A 105 -6.00 3.83 -0.63
CA VAL A 105 -7.45 3.98 -0.81
C VAL A 105 -7.97 3.05 -1.91
N LYS A 106 -7.28 2.99 -3.06
CA LYS A 106 -7.62 2.09 -4.17
C LYS A 106 -7.53 0.63 -3.76
N SER A 107 -6.49 0.26 -3.00
CA SER A 107 -6.32 -1.10 -2.49
C SER A 107 -7.40 -1.49 -1.49
N PHE A 108 -7.75 -0.59 -0.56
CA PHE A 108 -8.85 -0.79 0.37
C PHE A 108 -10.17 -1.04 -0.37
N LYS A 109 -10.49 -0.20 -1.36
CA LYS A 109 -11.70 -0.37 -2.19
C LYS A 109 -11.68 -1.70 -2.95
N CYS A 110 -10.53 -2.09 -3.49
CA CYS A 110 -10.37 -3.33 -4.26
C CYS A 110 -10.61 -4.59 -3.43
N ILE A 111 -10.12 -4.61 -2.19
CA ILE A 111 -10.27 -5.75 -1.26
C ILE A 111 -11.64 -5.75 -0.58
N PHE A 112 -12.05 -4.63 0.01
CA PHE A 112 -13.21 -4.62 0.92
C PHE A 112 -14.54 -4.30 0.24
N THR A 113 -14.56 -3.61 -0.91
CA THR A 113 -15.83 -3.19 -1.56
C THR A 113 -16.11 -3.95 -2.85
N SER A 114 -15.30 -3.72 -3.88
CA SER A 114 -15.33 -4.38 -5.19
C SER A 114 -14.14 -3.89 -6.04
N PRO A 115 -13.50 -4.74 -6.86
CA PRO A 115 -12.48 -4.31 -7.83
C PRO A 115 -12.95 -3.21 -8.79
N SER A 116 -14.25 -3.16 -9.12
CA SER A 116 -14.81 -2.09 -9.98
C SER A 116 -14.80 -0.71 -9.31
N SER A 117 -14.91 -0.64 -7.99
CA SER A 117 -14.87 0.62 -7.23
C SER A 117 -13.48 1.25 -7.20
N ALA A 118 -12.43 0.44 -7.32
CA ALA A 118 -11.04 0.90 -7.34
C ALA A 118 -10.61 1.51 -8.69
N ARG A 119 -11.38 1.27 -9.75
CA ARG A 119 -11.11 1.76 -11.12
C ARG A 119 -11.86 3.04 -11.49
N ARG A 120 -12.68 3.61 -10.60
CA ARG A 120 -13.37 4.88 -10.87
C ARG A 120 -12.36 6.03 -10.84
N HIS A 121 -12.14 6.65 -12.00
CA HIS A 121 -11.44 7.92 -12.16
C HIS A 121 -12.37 9.05 -11.67
N ASP A 122 -11.83 10.08 -11.01
CA ASP A 122 -12.57 11.33 -10.82
C ASP A 122 -12.76 11.99 -12.20
N GLY A 123 -13.97 11.87 -12.73
CA GLY A 123 -14.41 12.48 -13.98
C GLY A 123 -14.71 11.49 -15.10
N GLY A 124 -16.00 11.25 -15.34
CA GLY A 124 -16.52 10.64 -16.57
C GLY A 124 -16.95 9.19 -16.44
N ASP A 125 -18.26 8.98 -16.56
CA ASP A 125 -18.87 7.69 -16.87
C ASP A 125 -18.26 7.15 -18.17
N GLU A 126 -17.47 6.08 -18.10
CA GLU A 126 -17.41 5.04 -19.14
C GLU A 126 -16.71 3.81 -18.57
N ALA A 127 -17.51 2.81 -18.22
CA ALA A 127 -17.02 1.50 -17.80
C ALA A 127 -16.36 0.80 -19.00
N ILE A 128 -15.02 0.85 -19.09
CA ILE A 128 -14.28 0.02 -20.03
C ILE A 128 -14.45 -1.45 -19.61
N HIS A 129 -15.29 -2.18 -20.34
CA HIS A 129 -15.56 -3.59 -20.18
C HIS A 129 -14.32 -4.44 -20.54
N PHE A 130 -13.35 -4.55 -19.62
CA PHE A 130 -12.38 -5.65 -19.67
C PHE A 130 -13.05 -6.94 -19.20
N LYS A 131 -13.33 -7.85 -20.14
CA LYS A 131 -13.78 -9.23 -19.86
C LYS A 131 -12.65 -10.03 -19.19
N GLY A 132 -12.39 -9.77 -17.92
CA GLY A 132 -11.66 -10.66 -17.02
C GLY A 132 -12.56 -11.79 -16.51
N PRO A 133 -11.98 -12.87 -15.94
CA PRO A 133 -12.73 -14.05 -15.54
C PRO A 133 -13.80 -13.69 -14.49
N ASN A 134 -15.05 -13.91 -14.88
CA ASN A 134 -16.31 -13.90 -14.13
C ASN A 134 -16.34 -13.19 -12.75
N PRO A 135 -17.18 -12.15 -12.55
CA PRO A 135 -17.35 -11.49 -11.26
C PRO A 135 -18.18 -12.38 -10.32
N ARG A 136 -17.56 -13.43 -9.79
CA ARG A 136 -18.19 -14.26 -8.75
C ARG A 136 -18.15 -13.48 -7.42
N HIS A 137 -19.32 -13.02 -6.98
CA HIS A 137 -19.69 -12.82 -5.57
C HIS A 137 -18.74 -11.98 -4.68
N ARG A 138 -18.12 -10.89 -5.18
CA ARG A 138 -17.37 -9.94 -4.33
C ARG A 138 -18.19 -8.77 -3.80
N SER A 139 -19.47 -8.68 -4.13
CA SER A 139 -20.39 -7.61 -3.68
C SER A 139 -20.63 -7.56 -2.16
N HIS A 140 -19.84 -8.28 -1.35
CA HIS A 140 -20.21 -8.56 0.02
C HIS A 140 -19.04 -8.69 0.99
N VAL A 141 -17.78 -8.27 0.77
CA VAL A 141 -16.79 -8.34 1.89
C VAL A 141 -17.09 -7.29 2.95
N ALA A 142 -17.22 -6.00 2.61
CA ALA A 142 -17.62 -4.96 3.57
C ALA A 142 -19.03 -5.19 4.15
N ALA A 143 -19.95 -5.77 3.36
CA ALA A 143 -21.30 -6.11 3.83
C ALA A 143 -21.34 -7.42 4.66
N LEU A 144 -20.52 -8.44 4.35
CA LEU A 144 -20.28 -9.62 5.20
C LEU A 144 -19.63 -9.20 6.52
N LEU A 145 -18.70 -8.24 6.48
CA LEU A 145 -18.01 -7.70 7.65
C LEU A 145 -18.80 -6.58 8.36
N ARG A 146 -19.98 -6.19 7.84
CA ARG A 146 -20.80 -5.06 8.35
C ARG A 146 -19.96 -3.83 8.69
N MET A 147 -18.96 -3.50 7.87
CA MET A 147 -18.04 -2.39 8.13
C MET A 147 -18.80 -1.07 7.97
N LYS A 148 -19.27 -0.52 9.09
CA LYS A 148 -19.89 0.82 9.17
C LYS A 148 -18.86 1.95 9.12
N SER A 149 -17.60 1.62 9.40
CA SER A 149 -16.46 2.52 9.35
C SER A 149 -15.17 1.74 9.06
N VAL A 150 -14.18 2.41 8.49
CA VAL A 150 -12.83 1.90 8.31
C VAL A 150 -12.16 1.74 9.67
N HIS A 151 -11.61 0.55 9.93
CA HIS A 151 -10.92 0.23 11.18
C HIS A 151 -9.40 0.36 10.99
N PRO A 152 -8.65 0.80 12.01
CA PRO A 152 -7.18 0.87 11.97
C PRO A 152 -6.50 -0.40 11.45
N ARG A 153 -6.94 -1.55 11.95
CA ARG A 153 -6.43 -2.87 11.55
C ARG A 153 -6.66 -3.20 10.08
N ALA A 154 -7.72 -2.67 9.48
CA ALA A 154 -7.96 -2.81 8.04
C ALA A 154 -6.98 -1.94 7.24
N ILE A 155 -6.67 -0.72 7.69
CA ILE A 155 -5.65 0.13 7.07
C ILE A 155 -4.27 -0.54 7.16
N ALA A 156 -3.90 -1.06 8.32
CA ALA A 156 -2.66 -1.82 8.51
C ALA A 156 -2.56 -3.03 7.58
N TYR A 157 -3.65 -3.80 7.46
CA TYR A 157 -3.72 -4.92 6.53
C TYR A 157 -3.50 -4.47 5.08
N ILE A 158 -4.17 -3.40 4.64
CA ILE A 158 -4.00 -2.86 3.28
C ILE A 158 -2.56 -2.40 3.04
N ALA A 159 -1.95 -1.69 3.99
CA ALA A 159 -0.56 -1.26 3.88
C ALA A 159 0.40 -2.44 3.69
N VAL A 160 0.21 -3.51 4.46
CA VAL A 160 0.95 -4.77 4.32
C VAL A 160 0.76 -5.37 2.93
N GLN A 161 -0.49 -5.46 2.44
CA GLN A 161 -0.78 -6.00 1.12
C GLN A 161 -0.18 -5.17 -0.01
N VAL A 162 -0.22 -3.84 0.09
CA VAL A 162 0.39 -2.93 -0.88
C VAL A 162 1.90 -3.10 -0.91
N ARG A 163 2.56 -3.09 0.26
CA ARG A 163 4.00 -3.32 0.34
C ARG A 163 4.38 -4.66 -0.29
N PHE A 164 3.62 -5.72 0.04
CA PHE A 164 3.84 -7.02 -0.59
C PHE A 164 3.66 -6.93 -2.10
N ALA A 165 2.60 -6.31 -2.64
CA ALA A 165 2.40 -6.18 -4.08
C ALA A 165 3.52 -5.39 -4.81
N LEU A 166 4.15 -4.43 -4.12
CA LEU A 166 5.27 -3.63 -4.62
C LEU A 166 6.63 -4.34 -4.54
N SER A 167 6.79 -5.32 -3.65
CA SER A 167 8.02 -6.13 -3.52
C SER A 167 8.27 -7.05 -4.74
N CYS A 168 9.46 -7.65 -4.82
CA CYS A 168 9.78 -8.68 -5.80
C CYS A 168 9.42 -10.11 -5.35
N ALA A 169 9.00 -10.31 -4.08
CA ALA A 169 8.72 -11.63 -3.52
C ALA A 169 7.52 -12.33 -4.18
N ASP A 170 7.70 -13.49 -4.80
CA ASP A 170 6.61 -14.22 -5.47
C ASP A 170 5.70 -15.02 -4.53
N SER A 171 6.12 -15.20 -3.27
CA SER A 171 5.34 -15.89 -2.24
C SER A 171 5.39 -15.11 -0.93
N TRP A 172 4.38 -15.30 -0.09
CA TRP A 172 4.34 -14.63 1.20
C TRP A 172 5.37 -15.22 2.16
N ALA A 173 6.10 -14.35 2.85
CA ALA A 173 6.90 -14.66 4.03
C ALA A 173 6.68 -13.58 5.11
N LEU A 174 6.98 -13.91 6.37
CA LEU A 174 6.94 -12.91 7.45
C LEU A 174 8.01 -11.83 7.28
N GLU A 175 9.13 -12.20 6.68
CA GLU A 175 10.27 -11.34 6.44
C GLU A 175 10.57 -11.26 4.94
N ASP A 176 10.94 -10.06 4.51
CA ASP A 176 11.38 -9.72 3.16
C ASP A 176 12.67 -8.93 3.33
N GLU A 177 13.79 -9.66 3.35
CA GLU A 177 15.12 -9.16 3.74
C GLU A 177 15.09 -8.62 5.18
N ASP A 178 15.56 -7.39 5.42
CA ASP A 178 15.50 -6.73 6.74
C ASP A 178 14.09 -6.27 7.16
N PHE A 179 13.07 -6.47 6.32
CA PHE A 179 11.73 -5.99 6.58
C PHE A 179 10.80 -7.07 7.12
N ASN A 180 10.31 -6.86 8.35
CA ASN A 180 9.32 -7.75 8.96
C ASN A 180 7.88 -7.22 8.78
N TYR A 181 7.03 -7.98 8.07
CA TYR A 181 5.64 -7.59 7.80
C TYR A 181 4.73 -7.59 9.03
N GLU A 182 5.01 -8.45 10.01
CA GLU A 182 4.24 -8.50 11.25
C GLU A 182 4.54 -7.26 12.11
N THR A 183 5.82 -6.92 12.28
CA THR A 183 6.24 -5.68 12.93
C THR A 183 5.64 -4.47 12.24
N PHE A 184 5.66 -4.43 10.90
CA PHE A 184 5.05 -3.32 10.15
C PHE A 184 3.55 -3.20 10.39
N TYR A 185 2.82 -4.33 10.43
CA TYR A 185 1.40 -4.33 10.76
C TYR A 185 1.15 -3.74 12.14
N TYR A 186 1.86 -4.21 13.18
CA TYR A 186 1.66 -3.75 14.54
C TYR A 186 2.11 -2.31 14.74
N ASN A 187 3.19 -1.85 14.09
CA ASN A 187 3.60 -0.44 14.13
C ASN A 187 2.48 0.48 13.61
N ILE A 188 1.76 0.07 12.55
CA ILE A 188 0.61 0.83 12.05
C ILE A 188 -0.56 0.75 13.04
N VAL A 189 -0.86 -0.43 13.58
CA VAL A 189 -1.94 -0.57 14.58
C VAL A 189 -1.67 0.32 15.79
N ASP A 190 -0.44 0.31 16.32
CA ASP A 190 -0.03 1.12 17.47
C ASP A 190 -0.11 2.61 17.15
N TYR A 191 0.27 3.03 15.94
CA TYR A 191 0.08 4.43 15.51
C TYR A 191 -1.36 4.90 15.65
N PHE A 192 -2.35 4.04 15.38
CA PHE A 192 -3.77 4.39 15.46
C PHE A 192 -4.40 4.12 16.83
N GLU A 193 -4.05 3.01 17.50
CA GLU A 193 -4.71 2.50 18.71
C GLU A 193 -4.02 2.98 20.00
N ALA A 194 -2.77 3.45 19.94
CA ALA A 194 -1.99 3.90 21.10
C ALA A 194 -1.43 5.33 20.91
N PRO A 195 -2.29 6.37 20.80
CA PRO A 195 -1.82 7.74 20.66
C PRO A 195 -1.02 8.20 21.89
N GLY A 196 0.17 8.75 21.65
CA GLY A 196 1.03 9.27 22.72
C GLY A 196 0.55 10.59 23.37
N SER A 197 -0.45 11.26 22.79
CA SER A 197 -1.03 12.49 23.34
C SER A 197 -2.50 12.72 22.92
N PRO A 198 -3.25 13.60 23.60
CA PRO A 198 -4.60 13.99 23.20
C PRO A 198 -4.67 14.64 21.81
N GLU A 199 -3.67 15.46 21.45
CA GLU A 199 -3.56 16.09 20.13
C GLU A 199 -3.41 15.00 19.06
N LYS A 200 -2.56 14.00 19.32
CA LYS A 200 -2.39 12.86 18.41
C LYS A 200 -3.67 12.04 18.26
N ALA A 201 -4.39 11.83 19.36
CA ALA A 201 -5.69 11.15 19.33
C ALA A 201 -6.71 11.92 18.46
N PHE A 202 -6.71 13.25 18.51
CA PHE A 202 -7.55 14.09 17.65
C PHE A 202 -7.17 14.02 16.17
N GLU A 203 -5.87 14.05 15.86
CA GLU A 203 -5.36 13.84 14.49
C GLU A 203 -5.81 12.48 13.94
N ILE A 204 -5.64 11.41 14.72
CA ILE A 204 -6.05 10.05 14.34
C ILE A 204 -7.56 9.98 14.10
N LYS A 205 -8.36 10.59 14.97
CA LYS A 205 -9.82 10.64 14.79
C LYS A 205 -10.19 11.35 13.49
N THR A 206 -9.52 12.46 13.17
CA THR A 206 -9.71 13.20 11.92
C THR A 206 -9.31 12.36 10.70
N LEU A 207 -8.20 11.63 10.79
CA LEU A 207 -7.75 10.71 9.74
C LEU A 207 -8.74 9.57 9.53
N LEU A 208 -9.24 8.94 10.59
CA LEU A 208 -10.25 7.88 10.48
C LEU A 208 -11.58 8.39 9.91
N LEU A 209 -11.96 9.65 10.22
CA LEU A 209 -13.11 10.29 9.58
C LEU A 209 -12.89 10.53 8.09
N TRP A 210 -11.68 10.90 7.67
CA TRP A 210 -11.34 11.06 6.24
C TRP A 210 -11.42 9.74 5.45
N TRP A 211 -11.14 8.61 6.11
CA TRP A 211 -11.23 7.28 5.49
C TRP A 211 -12.66 6.79 5.26
N ASN A 212 -13.66 7.37 5.93
CA ASN A 212 -15.08 6.98 5.83
C ASN A 212 -15.81 7.79 4.76
#